data_AF-A0A2V8XDV5-F1
#
_entry.id   AF-A0A2V8XDV5-F1
#
_cell.length_a   1.000
_cell.length_b   1.000
_cell.length_c   1.000
_cell.angle_alpha   90.00
_cell.angle_beta   90.00
_cell.angle_gamma   90.00
#
_symmetry.space_group_name_H-M   'P 1'
#
loop_
_entity.id
_entity.type
_entity.pdbx_description
1 polymer ?
#
loop_
_entity_poly.entity_id
_entity_poly.type
_entity_poly.pdbx_seq_one_letter_code
_entity_poly.pdbx_strand_id
1 'polypeptide(L)' 'MFPAGIFTKRGQFLGNAPATLKLPAGPHTILLKFPGHADWRRTLEVLKSSKTSLKAALEPAS' A
#
# COMPACT_ATOMS: atom_id res chain seq x y z
N MET A 1 5.17 18.01 -3.19
CA MET A 1 4.35 16.78 -3.30
C MET A 1 5.02 15.71 -2.45
N PHE A 2 4.56 15.49 -1.22
CA PHE A 2 5.10 14.40 -0.39
C PHE A 2 4.61 13.07 -0.98
N PRO A 3 5.42 12.01 -1.06
CA PRO A 3 4.94 10.73 -1.55
C PRO A 3 4.23 9.95 -0.44
N ALA A 4 3.19 9.17 -0.77
CA ALA A 4 2.49 8.34 0.22
C ALA A 4 3.44 7.27 0.77
N GLY A 5 3.47 7.09 2.10
CA GLY A 5 4.20 6.01 2.72
C GLY A 5 3.42 4.70 2.62
N ILE A 6 4.08 3.64 2.17
CA ILE A 6 3.51 2.30 2.06
C ILE A 6 3.97 1.50 3.27
N PHE A 7 3.00 0.92 3.98
CA PHE A 7 3.20 0.11 5.17
C PHE A 7 2.46 -1.22 5.01
N THR A 8 2.91 -2.27 5.68
CA THR A 8 2.12 -3.48 5.87
C THR A 8 1.14 -3.30 7.03
N LYS A 9 0.14 -4.18 7.15
CA LYS A 9 -0.70 -4.30 8.38
C LYS A 9 0.11 -4.45 9.66
N ARG A 10 1.34 -4.98 9.59
CA ARG A 10 2.24 -5.10 10.75
C ARG A 10 2.95 -3.80 11.11
N GLY A 11 2.71 -2.72 10.36
CA GLY A 11 3.40 -1.43 10.52
C GLY A 11 4.79 -1.39 9.87
N GLN A 12 5.18 -2.42 9.11
CA GLN A 12 6.46 -2.43 8.42
C GLN A 12 6.44 -1.48 7.22
N PHE A 13 7.31 -0.49 7.21
CA PHE A 13 7.48 0.42 6.09
C PHE A 13 8.11 -0.31 4.89
N LEU A 14 7.45 -0.24 3.75
CA LEU A 14 7.88 -0.87 2.49
C LEU A 14 8.50 0.14 1.51
N GLY A 15 8.23 1.44 1.69
CA GLY A 15 8.73 2.50 0.81
C GLY A 15 7.68 3.55 0.50
N ASN A 16 7.91 4.35 -0.54
CA ASN A 16 7.05 5.45 -0.92
C ASN A 16 6.37 5.19 -2.27
N ALA A 17 5.10 5.55 -2.43
CA ALA A 17 4.38 5.43 -3.70
C ALA A 17 4.76 6.57 -4.67
N PRO A 18 4.89 6.29 -5.99
CA PRO A 18 4.78 4.98 -6.65
C PRO A 18 6.03 4.10 -6.45
N ALA A 19 5.84 2.85 -6.02
CA ALA A 19 6.92 1.86 -5.88
C ALA A 19 6.46 0.47 -6.31
N THR A 20 7.41 -0.34 -6.79
CA THR A 20 7.19 -1.75 -7.10
C THR A 20 7.74 -2.60 -5.95
N LEU A 21 6.84 -3.28 -5.23
CA LEU A 21 7.18 -4.09 -4.07
C LEU A 21 7.15 -5.57 -4.42
N LYS A 22 8.17 -6.32 -4.00
CA LYS A 22 8.21 -7.78 -4.12
C LYS A 22 7.65 -8.39 -2.84
N LEU A 23 6.41 -8.88 -2.91
CA LEU A 23 5.75 -9.55 -1.80
C LEU A 23 5.67 -11.06 -2.06
N PRO A 24 5.79 -11.90 -1.02
CA PRO A 24 5.60 -13.34 -1.17
C PRO A 24 4.16 -13.65 -1.55
N ALA A 25 3.91 -14.84 -2.12
CA ALA A 25 2.55 -15.26 -2.41
C ALA A 25 1.74 -15.44 -1.12
N GLY A 26 0.49 -14.99 -1.12
CA GLY A 26 -0.44 -15.06 0.00
C GLY A 26 -1.21 -13.77 0.25
N PRO A 27 -2.06 -13.74 1.29
CA PRO A 27 -2.83 -12.57 1.66
C PRO A 27 -1.93 -11.49 2.27
N HIS A 28 -1.91 -10.31 1.65
CA HIS A 28 -1.19 -9.12 2.13
C HIS A 28 -2.14 -7.96 2.34
N THR A 29 -2.06 -7.36 3.52
CA THR A 29 -2.76 -6.11 3.79
C THR A 29 -1.77 -4.96 3.69
N ILE A 30 -2.04 -4.07 2.73
CA ILE A 30 -1.26 -2.88 2.46
C ILE A 30 -1.98 -1.68 3.07
N LEU A 31 -1.21 -0.84 3.75
CA LEU A 31 -1.65 0.39 4.39
C LEU A 31 -0.88 1.54 3.74
N LEU A 32 -1.58 2.49 3.12
CA LEU A 32 -0.98 3.71 2.63
C LEU A 32 -1.33 4.84 3.58
N LYS A 33 -0.29 5.56 4.02
CA LYS A 33 -0.42 6.75 4.84
C LYS A 33 0.06 7.95 4.05
N PHE A 34 -0.78 8.96 3.98
CA PHE A 34 -0.44 10.21 3.33
C PHE A 34 -0.88 11.37 4.22
N PRO A 35 0.03 12.29 4.57
CA PRO A 35 -0.31 13.44 5.42
C PRO A 35 -1.47 14.25 4.85
N GLY A 36 -2.50 14.51 5.66
CA GLY A 36 -3.71 15.24 5.23
C GLY A 36 -4.75 14.39 4.49
N HIS A 37 -4.57 13.08 4.44
CA HIS A 37 -5.52 12.13 3.85
C HIS A 37 -5.86 11.02 4.84
N ALA A 38 -7.00 10.36 4.62
CA ALA A 38 -7.40 9.21 5.43
C ALA A 38 -6.45 8.01 5.21
N ASP A 39 -6.25 7.22 6.27
CA ASP A 39 -5.46 5.99 6.21
C ASP A 39 -6.10 4.99 5.24
N TRP A 40 -5.45 4.77 4.09
CA TRP A 40 -5.96 3.85 3.09
C TRP A 40 -5.47 2.43 3.40
N ARG A 41 -6.37 1.46 3.41
CA ARG A 41 -6.01 0.05 3.69
C ARG A 41 -6.70 -0.87 2.72
N ARG A 42 -5.95 -1.83 2.18
CA ARG A 42 -6.52 -2.87 1.33
C ARG A 42 -5.84 -4.20 1.54
N THR A 43 -6.64 -5.24 1.70
CA THR A 43 -6.17 -6.62 1.66
C THR A 43 -6.26 -7.11 0.22
N LEU A 44 -5.15 -7.63 -0.29
CA LEU A 44 -5.07 -8.28 -1.58
C LEU A 44 -4.38 -9.63 -1.43
N GLU A 45 -4.76 -10.58 -2.27
CA GLU A 45 -4.09 -11.85 -2.37
C GLU A 45 -3.04 -11.75 -3.48
N VAL A 46 -1.76 -11.87 -3.10
CA VAL A 46 -0.65 -11.88 -4.04
C VAL A 46 -0.45 -13.31 -4.51
N LEU A 47 -0.68 -13.57 -5.79
CA LEU A 47 -0.43 -14.89 -6.38
C LEU A 47 1.06 -15.03 -6.75
N LYS A 48 1.60 -16.26 -6.63
CA LYS A 48 2.98 -16.56 -7.02
C LYS A 48 3.17 -16.19 -8.49
N SER A 49 4.25 -15.48 -8.81
CA SER A 49 4.56 -14.98 -10.18
C SER A 49 3.51 -14.07 -10.83
N SER A 50 2.53 -13.55 -10.08
CA SER A 50 1.58 -12.57 -10.60
C SER A 50 2.00 -11.14 -10.30
N LYS A 51 1.73 -10.24 -11.24
CA LYS A 51 1.99 -8.80 -11.09
C LYS A 51 0.68 -8.10 -10.79
N THR A 52 0.44 -7.79 -9.51
CA THR A 52 -0.74 -7.02 -9.09
C THR A 52 -0.44 -5.53 -9.12
N SER A 53 -1.19 -4.79 -9.92
CA SER A 53 -1.18 -3.33 -9.91
C SER A 53 -2.22 -2.82 -8.92
N LEU A 54 -1.77 -2.19 -7.84
CA LEU A 54 -2.64 -1.61 -6.83
C LEU A 54 -2.74 -0.10 -7.04
N LYS A 55 -3.95 0.39 -7.34
CA LYS A 55 -4.24 1.83 -7.34
C LYS A 55 -4.96 2.18 -6.04
N ALA A 56 -4.38 3.10 -5.27
CA ALA A 56 -5.00 3.66 -4.08
C ALA A 56 -5.59 5.02 -4.42
N ALA A 57 -6.87 5.20 -4.14
CA ALA A 57 -7.53 6.50 -4.15
C ALA A 57 -7.58 6.97 -2.69
N LEU A 58 -6.80 8.01 -2.37
CA LEU A 58 -6.72 8.60 -1.05
C LEU A 58 -7.72 9.76 -0.97
N GLU A 59 -8.70 9.64 -0.10
CA GLU A 59 -9.61 10.75 0.18
C GLU A 59 -8.95 11.73 1.15
N PRO A 60 -9.10 13.05 0.95
CA PRO A 60 -8.63 14.05 1.90
C PRO A 60 -9.25 13.80 3.27
N ALA A 61 -8.45 13.94 4.32
CA ALA A 61 -8.99 13.99 5.67
C ALA A 61 -9.59 15.39 5.85
N SER A 62 -10.91 15.47 6.02
CA SER A 62 -11.60 16.73 6.36
C SER A 62 -11.14 17.29 7.70
#